data_AF-A0A939M3Q5-F1
#
_entry.id   AF-A0A939M3Q5-F1
#
_cell.length_a   1.000
_cell.length_b   1.000
_cell.length_c   1.000
_cell.angle_alpha   90.00
_cell.angle_beta   90.00
_cell.angle_gamma   90.00
#
_symmetry.space_group_name_H-M   'P 1'
#
loop_
_entity.id
_entity.type
_entity.pdbx_description
1 polymer ?
#
loop_
_entity_poly.entity_id
_entity_poly.type
_entity_poly.pdbx_seq_one_letter_code
_entity_poly.pdbx_strand_id
1 'polypeptide(L)'
;MNAILSAREIWRLYNTDGVPGSGPHPVNKRDVLQWGSMLESLLAQLGLGYATKAALDADLAHGANTLAMVYADSTAANNGIYVKSGTSGSGSWSRIGDLPDAIIPLTVTGGTGNAIVATAPSTPLAPGRHLYLLVPTANNTGSTTIAINGTPAVPIKNALNANLASGSLIMGSAALMCWATDHYQLLVAVGALDGDALVADAVAAKDAAEDARDTVLAAASSTTALWAFPTKAAATAFATPSYVPYLYTDGRVAAGKGRGYWTPCSPNVAPAHGEYILTNGRYFEPSPEGAIFLSQFGSDDTGASDNNAAFQRGMAFAATKGLSVFVLAPGLFKLSTALPDITQPFRLIGAGRGILGPGVTAISRAYNEADASRGCFNFVGVQNIGLEHMTIVAQGSTGGSAFTVKSTALVVAGYSTFDSLYCTADAGANFANTIAFIGDLHTGGTRSNFINNSQIFGGSANSGYFSSCIHLVMTGGGFFQAGGTVGNVTISGGTGGGAAVHPASEDVVLRVEQIGGQLTLDHAQYCVVDASQIVGDIINNSTVNNFRVHARLRAGLGFVCQTNWDTGTCSFGN
;
A
#
# COMPACT_ATOMS: atom_id res chain seq x y z
N MET A 1 71.99 -16.98 31.76
CA MET A 1 72.82 -15.80 32.07
C MET A 1 73.09 -15.84 33.56
N ASN A 2 74.35 -15.91 33.99
CA ASN A 2 74.66 -15.71 35.41
C ASN A 2 74.35 -14.25 35.77
N ALA A 3 73.74 -14.01 36.92
CA ALA A 3 73.49 -12.67 37.41
C ALA A 3 74.83 -11.92 37.55
N ILE A 4 74.95 -10.74 36.94
CA ILE A 4 76.13 -9.89 37.09
C ILE A 4 76.12 -9.36 38.53
N LEU A 5 77.17 -9.63 39.28
CA LEU A 5 77.33 -9.14 40.64
C LEU A 5 77.49 -7.62 40.66
N SER A 6 76.95 -6.98 41.68
CA SER A 6 77.14 -5.55 41.90
C SER A 6 78.58 -5.24 42.33
N ALA A 7 79.00 -3.98 42.16
CA ALA A 7 80.31 -3.53 42.65
C ALA A 7 80.49 -3.80 44.15
N ARG A 8 79.41 -3.63 44.92
CA ARG A 8 79.43 -3.89 46.37
C ARG A 8 79.73 -5.35 46.68
N GLU A 9 79.23 -6.29 45.88
CA GLU A 9 79.48 -7.72 46.08
C GLU A 9 80.89 -8.14 45.63
N ILE A 10 81.38 -7.56 44.53
CA ILE A 10 82.70 -7.87 43.96
C ILE A 10 83.84 -7.31 44.83
N TRP A 11 83.71 -6.08 45.33
CA TRP A 11 84.75 -5.36 46.07
C TRP A 11 84.48 -5.25 47.58
N ARG A 12 83.63 -6.10 48.14
CA ARG A 12 83.40 -6.13 49.61
C ARG A 12 84.71 -6.33 50.38
N LEU A 13 84.80 -5.71 51.55
CA LEU A 13 86.00 -5.77 52.40
C LEU A 13 86.22 -7.16 53.00
N TYR A 14 85.14 -7.91 53.26
CA TYR A 14 85.18 -9.18 53.99
C TYR A 14 84.45 -10.30 53.23
N ASN A 15 84.86 -11.55 53.46
CA ASN A 15 84.33 -12.75 52.82
C ASN A 15 82.82 -12.97 53.04
N THR A 16 82.28 -12.42 54.12
CA THR A 16 80.84 -12.22 54.34
C THR A 16 80.59 -10.73 54.47
N ASP A 17 79.64 -10.17 53.71
CA ASP A 17 79.42 -8.72 53.70
C ASP A 17 79.13 -8.20 55.12
N GLY A 18 79.85 -7.15 55.53
CA GLY A 18 79.72 -6.53 56.85
C GLY A 18 80.26 -7.33 58.05
N VAL A 19 80.95 -8.47 57.87
CA VAL A 19 81.48 -9.28 58.99
C VAL A 19 83.01 -9.28 59.03
N PRO A 20 83.65 -8.42 59.85
CA PRO A 20 85.12 -8.30 59.91
C PRO A 20 85.86 -9.61 60.23
N GLY A 21 85.25 -10.47 61.06
CA GLY A 21 85.83 -11.75 61.45
C GLY A 21 85.87 -12.82 60.35
N SER A 22 85.25 -12.58 59.18
CA SER A 22 85.21 -13.56 58.08
C SER A 22 86.46 -13.57 57.20
N GLY A 23 87.40 -12.66 57.46
CA GLY A 23 88.63 -12.50 56.68
C GLY A 23 88.42 -11.68 55.40
N PRO A 24 89.52 -11.23 54.75
CA PRO A 24 89.46 -10.39 53.56
C PRO A 24 88.86 -11.16 52.37
N HIS A 25 88.02 -10.48 51.58
CA HIS A 25 87.40 -11.09 50.41
C HIS A 25 88.39 -11.17 49.23
N PRO A 26 88.64 -12.36 48.64
CA PRO A 26 89.42 -12.45 47.41
C PRO A 26 88.55 -12.03 46.21
N VAL A 27 88.90 -10.90 45.58
CA VAL A 27 88.21 -10.42 44.38
C VAL A 27 88.48 -11.36 43.21
N ASN A 28 87.42 -11.94 42.64
CA ASN A 28 87.52 -12.76 41.44
C ASN A 28 87.66 -11.87 40.20
N LYS A 29 88.78 -12.01 39.49
CA LYS A 29 89.08 -11.22 38.28
C LYS A 29 88.02 -11.38 37.18
N ARG A 30 87.35 -12.52 37.09
CA ARG A 30 86.31 -12.75 36.08
C ARG A 30 85.07 -11.88 36.30
N ASP A 31 84.69 -11.69 37.56
CA ASP A 31 83.49 -10.91 37.91
C ASP A 31 83.75 -9.41 37.72
N VAL A 32 84.98 -8.96 37.99
CA VAL A 32 85.45 -7.60 37.67
C VAL A 32 85.35 -7.31 36.17
N LEU A 33 85.82 -8.24 35.32
CA LEU A 33 85.74 -8.07 33.86
C LEU A 33 84.30 -8.04 33.35
N GLN A 34 83.42 -8.86 33.92
CA GLN A 34 82.00 -8.86 33.56
C GLN A 34 81.30 -7.55 33.97
N TRP A 35 81.55 -7.07 35.19
CA TRP A 35 81.02 -5.80 35.65
C TRP A 35 81.59 -4.61 34.85
N GLY A 36 82.89 -4.61 34.58
CA GLY A 36 83.55 -3.59 33.75
C GLY A 36 82.98 -3.52 32.33
N SER A 37 82.82 -4.68 31.68
CA SER A 37 82.22 -4.77 30.34
C SER A 37 80.76 -4.31 30.30
N MET A 38 79.98 -4.59 31.34
CA MET A 38 78.62 -4.06 31.49
C MET A 38 78.63 -2.53 31.61
N LEU A 39 79.53 -1.97 32.42
CA LEU A 39 79.62 -0.54 32.66
C LEU A 39 80.11 0.22 31.41
N GLU A 40 81.09 -0.33 30.69
CA GLU A 40 81.52 0.17 29.39
C GLU A 40 80.40 0.08 28.34
N SER A 41 79.59 -1.00 28.35
CA SER A 41 78.41 -1.12 27.48
C SER A 41 77.31 -0.11 27.84
N LEU A 42 77.10 0.17 29.13
CA LEU A 42 76.12 1.15 29.59
C LEU A 42 76.56 2.58 29.26
N LEU A 43 77.85 2.90 29.47
CA LEU A 43 78.42 4.19 29.08
C LEU A 43 78.38 4.39 27.56
N ALA A 44 78.57 3.32 26.77
CA ALA A 44 78.37 3.35 25.32
C ALA A 44 76.89 3.50 24.91
N GLN A 45 75.95 3.24 25.83
CA GLN A 45 74.49 3.36 25.59
C GLN A 45 73.88 4.67 26.11
N LEU A 46 74.62 5.48 26.89
CA LEU A 46 74.21 6.85 27.16
C LEU A 46 74.25 7.61 25.83
N GLY A 47 73.07 7.78 25.23
CA GLY A 47 72.91 8.23 23.86
C GLY A 47 73.72 9.50 23.57
N LEU A 48 74.38 9.49 22.42
CA LEU A 48 75.20 10.59 21.95
C LEU A 48 74.30 11.82 21.69
N GLY A 49 74.63 12.96 22.25
CA GLY A 49 73.89 14.21 22.03
C GLY A 49 74.57 15.07 20.95
N TYR A 50 73.84 15.38 19.88
CA TYR A 50 74.31 16.27 18.82
C TYR A 50 73.44 17.50 18.71
N ALA A 51 74.07 18.65 18.47
CA ALA A 51 73.33 19.88 18.19
C ALA A 51 72.58 19.78 16.86
N THR A 52 73.21 19.23 15.81
CA THR A 52 72.60 19.16 14.46
C THR A 52 72.67 17.74 13.88
N LYS A 53 71.74 17.42 12.97
CA LYS A 53 71.75 16.14 12.24
C LYS A 53 72.99 16.04 11.35
N ALA A 54 73.48 17.14 10.81
CA ALA A 54 74.73 17.16 10.05
C ALA A 54 75.94 16.72 10.90
N ALA A 55 76.00 17.15 12.18
CA ALA A 55 77.05 16.72 13.10
C ALA A 55 76.93 15.22 13.44
N LEU A 56 75.70 14.72 13.61
CA LEU A 56 75.43 13.30 13.77
C LEU A 56 75.85 12.49 12.52
N ASP A 57 75.49 12.94 11.33
CA ASP A 57 75.78 12.26 10.05
C ASP A 57 77.28 12.24 9.73
N ALA A 58 78.04 13.24 10.18
CA ALA A 58 79.49 13.26 10.06
C ALA A 58 80.18 12.25 10.99
N ASP A 59 79.53 11.90 12.10
CA ASP A 59 80.04 10.96 13.09
C ASP A 59 79.51 9.53 12.86
N LEU A 60 80.19 8.82 11.96
CA LEU A 60 79.88 7.43 11.65
C LEU A 60 80.73 6.43 12.45
N ALA A 61 81.59 6.90 13.38
CA ALA A 61 82.55 6.07 14.11
C ALA A 61 81.91 5.22 15.23
N HIS A 62 80.62 4.89 15.10
CA HIS A 62 79.81 4.17 16.07
C HIS A 62 79.32 2.84 15.52
N GLY A 63 79.16 1.84 16.41
CA GLY A 63 78.61 0.54 16.03
C GLY A 63 77.14 0.61 15.62
N ALA A 64 76.66 -0.40 14.89
CA ALA A 64 75.23 -0.54 14.59
C ALA A 64 74.40 -0.57 15.88
N ASN A 65 73.17 -0.06 15.82
CA ASN A 65 72.23 0.09 16.94
C ASN A 65 72.64 1.10 18.03
N THR A 66 73.69 1.89 17.82
CA THR A 66 74.00 3.03 18.70
C THR A 66 72.86 4.05 18.61
N LEU A 67 72.41 4.56 19.76
CA LEU A 67 71.39 5.61 19.84
C LEU A 67 72.04 6.99 19.95
N ALA A 68 71.44 7.96 19.28
CA ALA A 68 71.82 9.36 19.38
C ALA A 68 70.58 10.25 19.43
N MET A 69 70.73 11.45 19.97
CA MET A 69 69.70 12.47 20.03
C MET A 69 70.19 13.73 19.34
N VAL A 70 69.36 14.28 18.47
CA VAL A 70 69.58 15.61 17.86
C VAL A 70 68.59 16.57 18.51
N TYR A 71 69.08 17.66 19.12
CA TYR A 71 68.25 18.53 19.97
C TYR A 71 68.22 20.01 19.61
N ALA A 72 69.07 20.49 18.69
CA ALA A 72 69.18 21.92 18.36
C ALA A 72 69.38 22.20 16.86
N ASP A 73 68.87 21.31 15.99
CA ASP A 73 68.95 21.50 14.55
C ASP A 73 67.99 22.60 14.12
N SER A 74 68.42 23.48 13.22
CA SER A 74 67.60 24.59 12.71
C SER A 74 66.39 24.10 11.91
N THR A 75 66.44 22.86 11.41
CA THR A 75 65.29 22.20 10.81
C THR A 75 64.59 21.36 11.87
N ALA A 76 63.43 21.79 12.36
CA ALA A 76 62.71 21.12 13.46
C ALA A 76 62.41 19.63 13.23
N ALA A 77 62.25 19.21 11.97
CA ALA A 77 62.03 17.80 11.59
C ALA A 77 63.27 16.90 11.85
N ASN A 78 64.46 17.50 12.01
CA ASN A 78 65.70 16.80 12.32
C ASN A 78 65.91 16.57 13.83
N ASN A 79 65.12 17.19 14.70
CA ASN A 79 65.25 17.01 16.14
C ASN A 79 64.52 15.73 16.58
N GLY A 80 65.23 14.79 17.21
CA GLY A 80 64.69 13.47 17.57
C GLY A 80 65.74 12.44 17.96
N ILE A 81 65.28 11.22 18.18
CA ILE A 81 66.10 10.06 18.49
C ILE A 81 66.46 9.33 17.20
N TYR A 82 67.74 9.02 17.03
CA TYR A 82 68.30 8.35 15.87
C TYR A 82 68.98 7.04 16.27
N VAL A 83 69.00 6.08 15.34
CA VAL A 83 69.74 4.83 15.46
C VAL A 83 70.76 4.69 14.32
N LYS A 84 71.96 4.24 14.66
CA LYS A 84 73.02 3.96 13.69
C LYS A 84 72.77 2.64 12.98
N SER A 85 72.89 2.62 11.66
CA SER A 85 72.98 1.40 10.85
C SER A 85 74.37 1.24 10.24
N GLY A 86 74.83 0.01 10.02
CA GLY A 86 76.15 -0.29 9.45
C GLY A 86 77.28 -0.38 10.49
N THR A 87 78.45 -0.86 10.05
CA THR A 87 79.65 -0.98 10.89
C THR A 87 80.29 0.38 11.15
N SER A 88 80.99 0.54 12.27
CA SER A 88 81.74 1.77 12.62
C SER A 88 82.62 2.23 11.44
N GLY A 89 82.54 3.52 11.12
CA GLY A 89 83.20 4.15 9.96
C GLY A 89 82.38 4.13 8.65
N SER A 90 81.19 3.52 8.64
CA SER A 90 80.32 3.41 7.43
C SER A 90 78.83 3.38 7.80
N GLY A 91 77.91 3.50 6.83
CA GLY A 91 76.45 3.42 7.04
C GLY A 91 75.78 4.77 7.30
N SER A 92 74.58 4.78 7.91
CA SER A 92 73.78 6.01 8.10
C SER A 92 73.01 6.04 9.42
N TRP A 93 72.51 7.22 9.79
CA TRP A 93 71.62 7.42 10.93
C TRP A 93 70.16 7.55 10.48
N SER A 94 69.27 6.81 11.13
CA SER A 94 67.83 6.85 10.85
C SER A 94 67.08 7.34 12.09
N ARG A 95 66.14 8.28 11.92
CA ARG A 95 65.29 8.77 13.01
C ARG A 95 64.29 7.68 13.39
N ILE A 96 64.21 7.34 14.67
CA ILE A 96 63.32 6.28 15.20
C ILE A 96 62.26 6.82 16.18
N GLY A 97 62.42 8.06 16.66
CA GLY A 97 61.50 8.64 17.62
C GLY A 97 61.61 10.14 17.76
N ASP A 98 60.59 10.72 18.38
CA ASP A 98 60.59 12.10 18.83
C ASP A 98 61.43 12.24 20.12
N LEU A 99 61.85 13.47 20.45
CA LEU A 99 62.50 13.72 21.74
C LEU A 99 61.51 13.44 22.89
N PRO A 100 62.00 13.04 24.09
CA PRO A 100 61.15 12.78 25.25
C PRO A 100 60.62 14.07 25.91
N ASP A 101 60.09 15.00 25.11
CA ASP A 101 59.47 16.24 25.56
C ASP A 101 57.95 16.07 25.63
N ALA A 102 57.38 16.09 26.84
CA ALA A 102 55.92 15.93 27.00
C ALA A 102 55.13 17.17 26.53
N ILE A 103 55.74 18.37 26.62
CA ILE A 103 55.13 19.65 26.29
C ILE A 103 56.05 20.41 25.33
N ILE A 104 55.52 20.78 24.17
CA ILE A 104 56.22 21.55 23.14
C ILE A 104 55.71 23.00 23.20
N PRO A 105 56.55 23.98 23.56
CA PRO A 105 56.16 25.38 23.50
C PRO A 105 56.07 25.83 22.04
N LEU A 106 54.96 26.49 21.70
CA LEU A 106 54.78 27.14 20.40
C LEU A 106 55.16 28.61 20.50
N THR A 107 55.96 29.07 19.54
CA THR A 107 56.27 30.50 19.38
C THR A 107 55.43 31.06 18.23
N VAL A 108 54.49 31.96 18.51
CA VAL A 108 53.68 32.61 17.46
C VAL A 108 54.57 33.59 16.69
N THR A 109 54.73 33.36 15.39
CA THR A 109 55.60 34.14 14.50
C THR A 109 54.82 35.06 13.55
N GLY A 110 53.49 34.93 13.47
CA GLY A 110 52.64 35.80 12.68
C GLY A 110 51.16 35.41 12.71
N GLY A 111 50.37 36.02 11.81
CA GLY A 111 48.96 35.73 11.63
C GLY A 111 48.00 36.68 12.39
N THR A 112 46.77 36.21 12.60
CA THR A 112 45.72 36.90 13.38
C THR A 112 45.18 35.97 14.48
N GLY A 113 44.31 36.47 15.35
CA GLY A 113 43.64 35.64 16.36
C GLY A 113 42.86 34.45 15.81
N ASN A 114 42.43 34.48 14.54
CA ASN A 114 41.71 33.38 13.87
C ASN A 114 42.58 32.57 12.88
N ALA A 115 43.80 33.01 12.60
CA ALA A 115 44.71 32.37 11.65
C ALA A 115 46.15 32.49 12.16
N ILE A 116 46.52 31.59 13.07
CA ILE A 116 47.76 31.65 13.84
C ILE A 116 48.89 31.00 13.03
N VAL A 117 50.05 31.65 12.98
CA VAL A 117 51.27 31.06 12.43
C VAL A 117 52.28 30.93 13.56
N ALA A 118 52.77 29.71 13.80
CA ALA A 118 53.67 29.40 14.89
C ALA A 118 54.84 28.51 14.46
N THR A 119 55.89 28.50 15.28
CA THR A 119 57.01 27.58 15.18
C THR A 119 57.13 26.74 16.45
N ALA A 120 57.66 25.54 16.28
CA ALA A 120 57.90 24.56 17.33
C ALA A 120 59.34 24.01 17.20
N PRO A 121 60.03 23.73 18.32
CA PRO A 121 61.40 23.19 18.30
C PRO A 121 61.50 21.80 17.66
N SER A 122 60.40 21.04 17.59
CA SER A 122 60.33 19.73 16.95
C SER A 122 59.00 19.54 16.21
N THR A 123 58.99 18.64 15.23
CA THR A 123 57.78 18.22 14.51
C THR A 123 57.49 16.75 14.83
N PRO A 124 56.37 16.43 15.51
CA PRO A 124 56.00 15.06 15.85
C PRO A 124 55.85 14.16 14.62
N LEU A 125 56.23 12.90 14.76
CA LEU A 125 56.02 11.90 13.69
C LEU A 125 54.56 11.48 13.51
N ALA A 126 53.71 11.63 14.53
CA ALA A 126 52.31 11.21 14.48
C ALA A 126 51.41 12.05 15.43
N PRO A 127 50.09 12.14 15.14
CA PRO A 127 49.11 12.76 16.03
C PRO A 127 49.11 12.15 17.45
N GLY A 128 48.74 12.96 18.44
CA GLY A 128 48.56 12.53 19.83
C GLY A 128 49.84 12.29 20.65
N ARG A 129 51.04 12.48 20.06
CA ARG A 129 52.31 12.20 20.75
C ARG A 129 52.82 13.29 21.68
N HIS A 130 52.41 14.54 21.46
CA HIS A 130 52.85 15.68 22.25
C HIS A 130 51.68 16.59 22.60
N LEU A 131 51.83 17.29 23.73
CA LEU A 131 51.01 18.43 24.08
C LEU A 131 51.71 19.70 23.60
N TYR A 132 50.94 20.61 23.02
CA TYR A 132 51.42 21.90 22.59
C TYR A 132 50.94 22.98 23.54
N LEU A 133 51.84 23.88 23.91
CA LEU A 133 51.55 25.06 24.71
C LEU A 133 51.59 26.29 23.80
N LEU A 134 50.41 26.82 23.45
CA LEU A 134 50.26 28.03 22.64
C LEU A 134 50.04 29.24 23.55
N VAL A 135 50.73 30.34 23.28
CA VAL A 135 50.38 31.66 23.84
C VAL A 135 49.94 32.58 22.71
N PRO A 136 48.63 32.81 22.50
CA PRO A 136 48.13 33.66 21.41
C PRO A 136 48.58 35.12 21.56
N THR A 137 48.81 35.79 20.44
CA THR A 137 49.17 37.22 20.39
C THR A 137 47.97 38.15 20.15
N ALA A 138 46.79 37.58 19.90
CA ALA A 138 45.53 38.29 19.75
C ALA A 138 44.37 37.38 20.19
N ASN A 139 43.25 37.98 20.62
CA ASN A 139 42.03 37.24 20.89
C ASN A 139 41.45 36.70 19.58
N ASN A 140 40.89 35.48 19.60
CA ASN A 140 40.11 35.00 18.46
C ASN A 140 38.70 35.62 18.48
N THR A 141 38.11 35.80 17.30
CA THR A 141 36.73 36.32 17.15
C THR A 141 35.78 35.29 16.52
N GLY A 142 36.24 34.05 16.36
CA GLY A 142 35.47 32.95 15.78
C GLY A 142 36.36 31.74 15.48
N SER A 143 35.96 30.94 14.49
CA SER A 143 36.71 29.76 14.04
C SER A 143 38.18 30.09 13.81
N THR A 144 39.06 29.30 14.43
CA THR A 144 40.51 29.55 14.44
C THR A 144 41.27 28.41 13.77
N THR A 145 42.34 28.76 13.08
CA THR A 145 43.29 27.81 12.49
C THR A 145 44.72 28.10 12.98
N ILE A 146 45.59 27.09 12.92
CA ILE A 146 47.01 27.22 13.23
C ILE A 146 47.88 26.49 12.20
N ALA A 147 48.94 27.15 11.74
CA ALA A 147 50.00 26.58 10.92
C ALA A 147 51.29 26.51 11.76
N ILE A 148 51.86 25.31 11.93
CA ILE A 148 53.09 25.10 12.72
C ILE A 148 54.23 24.68 11.79
N ASN A 149 55.41 25.31 11.94
CA ASN A 149 56.62 24.96 11.16
C ASN A 149 56.41 25.00 9.63
N GLY A 150 55.57 25.92 9.14
CA GLY A 150 55.30 26.10 7.71
C GLY A 150 54.34 25.07 7.10
N THR A 151 53.73 24.19 7.90
CA THR A 151 52.67 23.27 7.44
C THR A 151 51.38 24.01 7.07
N PRO A 152 50.48 23.40 6.27
CA PRO A 152 49.16 23.97 6.00
C PRO A 152 48.39 24.29 7.29
N ALA A 153 47.57 25.34 7.27
CA ALA A 153 46.76 25.73 8.42
C ALA A 153 45.71 24.65 8.76
N VAL A 154 45.68 24.24 10.02
CA VAL A 154 44.80 23.20 10.55
C VAL A 154 43.84 23.84 11.56
N PRO A 155 42.54 23.49 11.60
CA PRO A 155 41.60 24.03 12.57
C PRO A 155 42.01 23.78 14.02
N ILE A 156 41.74 24.72 14.91
CA ILE A 156 41.69 24.49 16.36
C ILE A 156 40.22 24.29 16.75
N LYS A 157 39.93 23.23 17.50
CA LYS A 157 38.59 22.91 17.98
C LYS A 157 38.58 22.77 19.49
N ASN A 158 37.41 22.93 20.10
CA ASN A 158 37.25 22.74 21.54
C ASN A 158 37.27 21.24 21.93
N ALA A 159 37.17 20.94 23.22
CA ALA A 159 37.15 19.57 23.75
C ALA A 159 35.97 18.72 23.24
N LEU A 160 34.95 19.33 22.62
CA LEU A 160 33.76 18.66 22.06
C LEU A 160 33.79 18.58 20.52
N ASN A 161 34.95 18.86 19.89
CA ASN A 161 35.12 18.84 18.43
C ASN A 161 34.25 19.88 17.68
N ALA A 162 33.82 20.95 18.35
CA ALA A 162 33.19 22.11 17.72
C ALA A 162 34.22 23.22 17.45
N ASN A 163 33.93 24.08 16.47
CA ASN A 163 34.77 25.24 16.18
C ASN A 163 34.87 26.17 17.40
N LEU A 164 36.01 26.85 17.55
CA LEU A 164 36.17 27.81 18.63
C LEU A 164 35.22 29.01 18.46
N ALA A 165 34.53 29.36 19.54
CA ALA A 165 33.78 30.59 19.65
C ALA A 165 34.72 31.79 19.91
N SER A 166 34.24 33.00 19.68
CA SER A 166 34.99 34.23 19.99
C SER A 166 35.47 34.25 21.44
N GLY A 167 36.73 34.62 21.69
CA GLY A 167 37.32 34.69 23.03
C GLY A 167 37.72 33.34 23.65
N SER A 168 37.60 32.22 22.92
CA SER A 168 38.12 30.91 23.37
C SER A 168 39.65 30.90 23.57
N LEU A 169 40.36 31.72 22.79
CA LEU A 169 41.78 32.01 22.92
C LEU A 169 41.95 33.48 23.30
N ILE A 170 42.61 33.71 24.44
CA ILE A 170 42.86 35.04 24.99
C ILE A 170 44.33 35.39 24.79
N MET A 171 44.60 36.59 24.29
CA MET A 171 45.94 37.14 24.12
C MET A 171 46.74 37.02 25.42
N GLY A 172 47.94 36.46 25.34
CA GLY A 172 48.86 36.30 26.47
C GLY A 172 48.52 35.17 27.44
N SER A 173 47.40 34.46 27.26
CA SER A 173 47.04 33.31 28.09
C SER A 173 47.44 32.00 27.43
N ALA A 174 48.14 31.14 28.18
CA ALA A 174 48.60 29.87 27.65
C ALA A 174 47.42 28.89 27.47
N ALA A 175 47.34 28.32 26.27
CA ALA A 175 46.36 27.33 25.86
C ALA A 175 47.07 25.99 25.63
N LEU A 176 46.56 24.93 26.26
CA LEU A 176 47.08 23.58 26.09
C LEU A 176 46.26 22.84 25.03
N MET A 177 46.92 22.29 24.03
CA MET A 177 46.26 21.53 22.96
C MET A 177 46.99 20.25 22.63
N CYS A 178 46.28 19.27 22.06
CA CYS A 178 46.89 18.09 21.45
C CYS A 178 46.59 18.06 19.95
N TRP A 179 47.48 17.49 19.17
CA TRP A 179 47.26 17.29 17.75
C TRP A 179 46.41 16.03 17.50
N ALA A 180 45.28 16.18 16.82
CA ALA A 180 44.47 15.11 16.26
C ALA A 180 44.68 15.01 14.73
N THR A 181 44.14 14.00 14.07
CA THR A 181 44.41 13.74 12.64
C THR A 181 44.15 14.93 11.71
N ASP A 182 43.10 15.71 11.97
CA ASP A 182 42.62 16.79 11.10
C ASP A 182 42.45 18.15 11.83
N HIS A 183 42.74 18.23 13.13
CA HIS A 183 42.62 19.46 13.92
C HIS A 183 43.56 19.45 15.15
N TYR A 184 43.75 20.61 15.78
CA TYR A 184 44.29 20.72 17.13
C TYR A 184 43.14 20.81 18.13
N GLN A 185 43.12 19.92 19.10
CA GLN A 185 42.07 19.90 20.12
C GLN A 185 42.53 20.64 21.36
N LEU A 186 41.80 21.69 21.72
CA LEU A 186 42.01 22.48 22.92
C LEU A 186 41.58 21.68 24.15
N LEU A 187 42.53 21.38 25.04
CA LEU A 187 42.31 20.57 26.25
C LEU A 187 41.95 21.44 27.46
N VAL A 188 42.55 22.64 27.53
CA VAL A 188 42.27 23.64 28.55
C VAL A 188 41.95 24.96 27.85
N ALA A 189 40.68 25.35 27.86
CA ALA A 189 40.26 26.67 27.44
C ALA A 189 40.42 27.64 28.61
N VAL A 190 41.01 28.82 28.34
CA VAL A 190 41.25 29.89 29.32
C VAL A 190 40.14 30.94 29.32
N GLY A 191 39.16 30.84 28.41
CA GLY A 191 37.92 31.63 28.43
C GLY A 191 36.77 30.86 29.07
N ALA A 192 35.76 31.59 29.59
CA ALA A 192 34.52 30.98 30.03
C ALA A 192 33.96 30.08 28.91
N LEU A 193 33.57 28.85 29.25
CA LEU A 193 32.75 28.03 28.36
C LEU A 193 31.59 28.92 27.88
N ASP A 194 31.53 29.17 26.57
CA ASP A 194 30.56 30.07 25.96
C ASP A 194 29.15 29.45 26.08
N GLY A 195 28.52 29.70 27.23
CA GLY A 195 27.16 29.29 27.50
C GLY A 195 26.18 29.94 26.52
N ASP A 196 26.51 31.11 25.95
CA ASP A 196 25.64 31.83 25.04
C ASP A 196 25.59 31.14 23.67
N ALA A 197 26.73 30.64 23.15
CA ALA A 197 26.75 29.83 21.94
C ALA A 197 25.98 28.52 22.10
N LEU A 198 26.12 27.85 23.25
CA LEU A 198 25.38 26.62 23.55
C LEU A 198 23.87 26.88 23.65
N VAL A 199 23.47 27.99 24.26
CA VAL A 199 22.07 28.42 24.35
C VAL A 199 21.52 28.78 22.97
N ALA A 200 22.31 29.44 22.11
CA ALA A 200 21.90 29.78 20.74
C ALA A 200 21.62 28.54 19.89
N ASP A 201 22.49 27.52 19.95
CA ASP A 201 22.28 26.25 19.24
C ASP A 201 21.03 25.51 19.76
N ALA A 202 20.80 25.52 21.08
CA ALA A 202 19.61 24.91 21.68
C ALA A 202 18.31 25.62 21.27
N VAL A 203 18.33 26.95 21.17
CA VAL A 203 17.18 27.74 20.69
C VAL A 203 16.90 27.44 19.21
N ALA A 204 17.93 27.42 18.36
CA ALA A 204 17.76 27.10 16.94
C ALA A 204 17.17 25.69 16.71
N ALA A 205 17.62 24.70 17.50
CA ALA A 205 17.08 23.35 17.44
C ALA A 205 15.61 23.27 17.91
N LYS A 206 15.24 24.06 18.94
CA LYS A 206 13.86 24.17 19.42
C LYS A 206 12.95 24.76 18.34
N ASP A 207 13.36 25.86 17.71
CA ASP A 207 12.55 26.55 16.69
C ASP A 207 12.31 25.65 15.47
N ALA A 208 13.33 24.90 15.02
CA ALA A 208 13.18 23.93 13.93
C ALA A 208 12.18 22.79 14.27
N ALA A 209 12.10 22.39 15.53
CA ALA A 209 11.13 21.40 15.98
C ALA A 209 9.69 21.96 16.05
N GLU A 210 9.54 23.23 16.44
CA GLU A 210 8.24 23.92 16.42
C GLU A 210 7.70 24.09 14.98
N ASP A 211 8.55 24.49 14.02
CA ASP A 211 8.19 24.58 12.60
C ASP A 211 7.76 23.23 12.00
N ALA A 212 8.48 22.15 12.36
CA ALA A 212 8.13 20.80 11.92
C ALA A 212 6.77 20.35 12.50
N ARG A 213 6.52 20.62 13.79
CA ARG A 213 5.23 20.35 14.43
C ARG A 213 4.10 21.11 13.72
N ASP A 214 4.29 22.39 13.45
CA ASP A 214 3.24 23.24 12.88
C ASP A 214 2.92 22.84 11.43
N THR A 215 3.93 22.41 10.66
CA THR A 215 3.74 21.79 9.33
C THR A 215 2.88 20.53 9.40
N VAL A 216 3.14 19.65 10.38
CA VAL A 216 2.34 18.43 10.58
C VAL A 216 0.91 18.77 11.03
N LEU A 217 0.74 19.75 11.92
CA LEU A 217 -0.57 20.16 12.41
C LEU A 217 -1.45 20.75 11.28
N ALA A 218 -0.85 21.56 10.40
CA ALA A 218 -1.52 22.08 9.22
C ALA A 218 -1.97 20.96 8.27
N ALA A 219 -1.14 19.94 8.06
CA ALA A 219 -1.51 18.75 7.28
C ALA A 219 -2.58 17.88 7.97
N ALA A 220 -2.58 17.79 9.31
CA ALA A 220 -3.60 17.05 10.05
C ALA A 220 -4.96 17.77 10.06
N SER A 221 -4.97 19.11 10.16
CA SER A 221 -6.20 19.90 10.12
C SER A 221 -6.92 19.81 8.76
N SER A 222 -6.21 19.52 7.68
CA SER A 222 -6.77 19.37 6.33
C SER A 222 -7.30 17.97 6.01
N THR A 223 -7.06 16.99 6.88
CA THR A 223 -7.50 15.58 6.72
C THR A 223 -8.80 15.24 7.44
N THR A 224 -9.29 16.11 8.33
CA THR A 224 -10.51 15.85 9.13
C THR A 224 -11.79 16.50 8.58
N ALA A 225 -11.67 17.44 7.63
CA ALA A 225 -12.83 17.98 6.93
C ALA A 225 -13.27 16.98 5.85
N LEU A 226 -14.41 16.30 6.07
CA LEU A 226 -15.11 15.61 4.99
C LEU A 226 -15.44 16.66 3.93
N TRP A 227 -14.80 16.59 2.77
CA TRP A 227 -15.03 17.51 1.66
C TRP A 227 -16.38 17.20 1.02
N ALA A 228 -17.44 17.71 1.66
CA ALA A 228 -18.83 17.51 1.29
C ALA A 228 -19.30 18.61 0.33
N PHE A 229 -19.79 18.20 -0.83
CA PHE A 229 -20.33 19.08 -1.87
C PHE A 229 -21.81 18.79 -2.09
N PRO A 230 -22.66 19.80 -2.35
CA PRO A 230 -24.08 19.56 -2.59
C PRO A 230 -24.35 18.80 -3.89
N THR A 231 -23.49 18.98 -4.91
CA THR A 231 -23.63 18.36 -6.22
C THR A 231 -22.29 17.91 -6.78
N LYS A 232 -22.32 17.01 -7.79
CA LYS A 232 -21.15 16.63 -8.58
C LYS A 232 -20.49 17.85 -9.24
N ALA A 233 -21.31 18.76 -9.79
CA ALA A 233 -20.83 19.98 -10.44
C ALA A 233 -20.06 20.90 -9.46
N ALA A 234 -20.53 21.02 -8.21
CA ALA A 234 -19.83 21.77 -7.18
C ALA A 234 -18.48 21.14 -6.82
N ALA A 235 -18.41 19.80 -6.73
CA ALA A 235 -17.16 19.08 -6.50
C ALA A 235 -16.17 19.24 -7.68
N THR A 236 -16.65 19.23 -8.92
CA THR A 236 -15.83 19.50 -10.12
C THR A 236 -15.25 20.91 -10.14
N ALA A 237 -16.02 21.92 -9.71
CA ALA A 237 -15.59 23.32 -9.69
C ALA A 237 -14.61 23.64 -8.55
N PHE A 238 -14.60 22.83 -7.49
CA PHE A 238 -13.70 23.02 -6.36
C PHE A 238 -12.26 22.68 -6.75
N ALA A 239 -11.27 23.49 -6.36
CA ALA A 239 -9.85 23.21 -6.61
C ALA A 239 -9.31 22.25 -5.53
N THR A 240 -9.45 20.93 -5.74
CA THR A 240 -9.02 19.96 -4.72
C THR A 240 -7.51 19.99 -4.49
N PRO A 241 -7.05 20.10 -3.23
CA PRO A 241 -5.67 19.86 -2.88
C PRO A 241 -5.18 18.45 -3.26
N SER A 242 -3.87 18.29 -3.48
CA SER A 242 -3.25 17.02 -3.86
C SER A 242 -3.37 15.92 -2.80
N TYR A 243 -3.65 16.29 -1.54
CA TYR A 243 -3.77 15.36 -0.42
C TYR A 243 -5.21 14.89 -0.14
N VAL A 244 -6.22 15.35 -0.89
CA VAL A 244 -7.62 14.92 -0.62
C VAL A 244 -7.78 13.42 -0.92
N PRO A 245 -8.16 12.59 0.09
CA PRO A 245 -8.27 11.15 -0.08
C PRO A 245 -9.66 10.72 -0.57
N TYR A 246 -10.70 11.51 -0.29
CA TYR A 246 -12.08 11.23 -0.69
C TYR A 246 -12.84 12.55 -0.91
N LEU A 247 -13.80 12.53 -1.83
CA LEU A 247 -14.83 13.58 -1.94
C LEU A 247 -16.17 12.98 -1.54
N TYR A 248 -17.04 13.76 -0.90
CA TYR A 248 -18.41 13.38 -0.64
C TYR A 248 -19.34 14.30 -1.44
N THR A 249 -20.31 13.74 -2.15
CA THR A 249 -21.37 14.52 -2.77
C THR A 249 -22.71 14.17 -2.13
N ASP A 250 -23.46 15.16 -1.64
CA ASP A 250 -24.83 14.99 -1.13
C ASP A 250 -25.83 14.70 -2.26
N GLY A 251 -25.42 14.91 -3.52
CA GLY A 251 -26.13 14.43 -4.69
C GLY A 251 -25.34 14.61 -5.97
N ARG A 252 -25.84 14.06 -7.08
CA ARG A 252 -25.24 14.20 -8.39
C ARG A 252 -25.69 15.49 -9.07
N VAL A 253 -27.00 15.63 -9.30
CA VAL A 253 -27.61 16.78 -10.01
C VAL A 253 -28.17 17.81 -9.02
N ALA A 254 -28.78 17.34 -7.93
CA ALA A 254 -29.33 18.16 -6.85
C ALA A 254 -29.03 17.52 -5.49
N ALA A 255 -28.97 18.33 -4.43
CA ALA A 255 -28.74 17.85 -3.07
C ALA A 255 -29.77 16.78 -2.66
N GLY A 256 -29.32 15.73 -1.99
CA GLY A 256 -30.12 14.57 -1.58
C GLY A 256 -30.36 13.50 -2.66
N LYS A 257 -29.95 13.71 -3.92
CA LYS A 257 -30.21 12.78 -5.03
C LYS A 257 -28.91 12.24 -5.63
N GLY A 258 -28.54 11.01 -5.30
CA GLY A 258 -27.28 10.41 -5.80
C GLY A 258 -26.08 10.66 -4.90
N ARG A 259 -26.26 10.45 -3.59
CA ARG A 259 -25.19 10.53 -2.60
C ARG A 259 -24.09 9.53 -2.91
N GLY A 260 -22.84 9.91 -2.68
CA GLY A 260 -21.73 8.99 -2.86
C GLY A 260 -20.40 9.54 -2.40
N TYR A 261 -19.55 8.62 -1.98
CA TYR A 261 -18.13 8.87 -1.80
C TYR A 261 -17.40 8.66 -3.12
N TRP A 262 -16.38 9.47 -3.36
CA TRP A 262 -15.54 9.39 -4.55
C TRP A 262 -14.09 9.21 -4.14
N THR A 263 -13.45 8.19 -4.68
CA THR A 263 -12.05 7.83 -4.43
C THR A 263 -11.17 8.28 -5.59
N PRO A 264 -9.94 8.77 -5.33
CA PRO A 264 -9.02 9.11 -6.40
C PRO A 264 -8.65 7.88 -7.23
N CYS A 265 -8.65 8.02 -8.55
CA CYS A 265 -8.28 6.96 -9.47
C CYS A 265 -6.78 6.65 -9.36
N SER A 266 -6.43 5.36 -9.42
CA SER A 266 -5.04 4.88 -9.47
C SER A 266 -4.87 3.88 -10.63
N PRO A 267 -4.13 4.22 -11.71
CA PRO A 267 -3.44 5.50 -11.95
C PRO A 267 -4.43 6.66 -12.16
N ASN A 268 -3.93 7.90 -12.06
CA ASN A 268 -4.74 9.13 -12.23
C ASN A 268 -5.12 9.36 -13.71
N VAL A 269 -6.00 8.52 -14.25
CA VAL A 269 -6.50 8.54 -15.62
C VAL A 269 -8.02 8.49 -15.62
N ALA A 270 -8.64 8.98 -16.70
CA ALA A 270 -10.09 8.92 -16.86
C ALA A 270 -10.57 7.45 -16.83
N PRO A 271 -11.50 7.07 -15.94
CA PRO A 271 -12.01 5.71 -15.89
C PRO A 271 -12.84 5.35 -17.13
N ALA A 272 -12.68 4.13 -17.63
CA ALA A 272 -13.35 3.64 -18.83
C ALA A 272 -14.89 3.61 -18.72
N HIS A 273 -15.44 3.50 -17.50
CA HIS A 273 -16.88 3.52 -17.25
C HIS A 273 -17.52 4.92 -17.38
N GLY A 274 -16.72 5.98 -17.58
CA GLY A 274 -17.20 7.33 -17.89
C GLY A 274 -17.84 8.08 -16.72
N GLU A 275 -17.82 7.52 -15.51
CA GLU A 275 -18.36 8.17 -14.30
C GLU A 275 -17.25 8.63 -13.37
N TYR A 276 -16.90 9.92 -13.42
CA TYR A 276 -15.85 10.48 -12.56
C TYR A 276 -16.08 11.96 -12.26
N ILE A 277 -15.42 12.46 -11.23
CA ILE A 277 -15.22 13.89 -10.96
C ILE A 277 -13.78 14.21 -11.35
N LEU A 278 -13.59 15.13 -12.31
CA LEU A 278 -12.29 15.70 -12.61
C LEU A 278 -12.17 17.03 -11.88
N THR A 279 -11.19 17.15 -10.99
CA THR A 279 -10.90 18.39 -10.26
C THR A 279 -9.40 18.55 -10.11
N ASN A 280 -8.88 19.73 -10.47
CA ASN A 280 -7.45 20.06 -10.42
C ASN A 280 -6.55 18.99 -11.08
N GLY A 281 -6.96 18.46 -12.23
CA GLY A 281 -6.24 17.41 -12.96
C GLY A 281 -6.28 16.01 -12.32
N ARG A 282 -7.04 15.81 -11.24
CA ARG A 282 -7.24 14.52 -10.58
C ARG A 282 -8.62 13.94 -10.88
N TYR A 283 -8.65 12.67 -11.25
CA TYR A 283 -9.87 11.89 -11.44
C TYR A 283 -10.26 11.22 -10.12
N PHE A 284 -11.54 11.36 -9.77
CA PHE A 284 -12.17 10.63 -8.68
C PHE A 284 -13.32 9.80 -9.24
N GLU A 285 -13.39 8.52 -8.89
CA GLU A 285 -14.44 7.59 -9.30
C GLU A 285 -15.34 7.24 -8.09
N PRO A 286 -16.59 6.76 -8.30
CA PRO A 286 -17.42 6.28 -7.21
C PRO A 286 -16.70 5.25 -6.35
N SER A 287 -16.79 5.37 -5.03
CA SER A 287 -16.20 4.42 -4.10
C SER A 287 -16.93 3.07 -4.16
N PRO A 288 -16.22 1.93 -4.25
CA PRO A 288 -16.84 0.62 -4.21
C PRO A 288 -17.25 0.26 -2.77
N GLU A 289 -18.39 0.76 -2.30
CA GLU A 289 -18.96 0.48 -0.97
C GLU A 289 -19.62 -0.91 -0.87
N GLY A 290 -19.14 -1.88 -1.66
CA GLY A 290 -19.72 -3.23 -1.76
C GLY A 290 -21.04 -3.32 -2.54
N ALA A 291 -21.66 -2.18 -2.88
CA ALA A 291 -22.85 -2.09 -3.72
C ALA A 291 -22.80 -0.84 -4.62
N ILE A 292 -23.55 -0.90 -5.72
CA ILE A 292 -23.65 0.16 -6.72
C ILE A 292 -25.01 0.85 -6.54
N PHE A 293 -25.01 2.06 -6.01
CA PHE A 293 -26.23 2.87 -5.95
C PHE A 293 -26.42 3.55 -7.30
N LEU A 294 -27.45 3.17 -8.05
CA LEU A 294 -27.62 3.64 -9.42
C LEU A 294 -27.72 5.18 -9.52
N SER A 295 -28.18 5.84 -8.45
CA SER A 295 -28.25 7.29 -8.35
C SER A 295 -26.88 7.99 -8.44
N GLN A 296 -25.78 7.30 -8.06
CA GLN A 296 -24.42 7.79 -8.27
C GLN A 296 -24.07 7.89 -9.77
N PHE A 297 -24.72 7.07 -10.60
CA PHE A 297 -24.60 7.03 -12.06
C PHE A 297 -25.63 7.89 -12.78
N GLY A 298 -26.38 8.70 -12.01
CA GLY A 298 -27.28 9.73 -12.52
C GLY A 298 -28.60 9.18 -12.97
N SER A 299 -29.06 8.12 -12.32
CA SER A 299 -30.44 7.72 -12.45
C SER A 299 -31.38 8.77 -11.87
N ASP A 300 -32.56 8.83 -12.49
CA ASP A 300 -33.72 9.60 -12.10
C ASP A 300 -34.79 8.60 -11.63
N ASP A 301 -35.14 8.71 -10.36
CA ASP A 301 -36.14 7.88 -9.67
C ASP A 301 -37.57 8.47 -9.78
N THR A 302 -37.76 9.58 -10.50
CA THR A 302 -39.08 10.21 -10.68
C THR A 302 -39.87 9.66 -11.86
N GLY A 303 -39.22 8.88 -12.74
CA GLY A 303 -39.79 8.39 -13.99
C GLY A 303 -39.82 9.42 -15.12
N ALA A 304 -39.33 10.64 -14.91
CA ALA A 304 -39.31 11.69 -15.92
C ALA A 304 -38.21 11.46 -16.98
N SER A 305 -37.03 11.03 -16.55
CA SER A 305 -35.86 10.87 -17.41
C SER A 305 -35.59 9.41 -17.78
N ASP A 306 -34.93 9.22 -18.92
CA ASP A 306 -34.43 7.91 -19.34
C ASP A 306 -33.16 7.52 -18.56
N ASN A 307 -33.19 6.32 -17.98
CA ASN A 307 -32.15 5.78 -17.12
C ASN A 307 -31.19 4.83 -17.85
N ASN A 308 -31.35 4.58 -19.15
CA ASN A 308 -30.48 3.68 -19.91
C ASN A 308 -28.98 3.99 -19.72
N ALA A 309 -28.59 5.26 -19.81
CA ALA A 309 -27.20 5.67 -19.68
C ALA A 309 -26.66 5.49 -18.24
N ALA A 310 -27.51 5.64 -17.22
CA ALA A 310 -27.12 5.42 -15.83
C ALA A 310 -26.84 3.94 -15.56
N PHE A 311 -27.71 3.04 -16.04
CA PHE A 311 -27.50 1.60 -15.96
C PHE A 311 -26.25 1.16 -16.72
N GLN A 312 -26.04 1.65 -17.94
CA GLN A 312 -24.84 1.29 -18.72
C GLN A 312 -23.54 1.70 -18.02
N ARG A 313 -23.46 2.92 -17.47
CA ARG A 313 -22.28 3.36 -16.69
C ARG A 313 -22.10 2.54 -15.41
N GLY A 314 -23.20 2.24 -14.71
CA GLY A 314 -23.17 1.39 -13.52
C GLY A 314 -22.68 -0.03 -13.82
N MET A 315 -23.14 -0.65 -14.90
CA MET A 315 -22.69 -1.97 -15.35
C MET A 315 -21.22 -1.98 -15.80
N ALA A 316 -20.77 -0.95 -16.51
CA ALA A 316 -19.36 -0.81 -16.87
C ALA A 316 -18.46 -0.65 -15.63
N PHE A 317 -18.91 0.13 -14.63
CA PHE A 317 -18.23 0.25 -13.35
C PHE A 317 -18.18 -1.08 -12.60
N ALA A 318 -19.32 -1.77 -12.52
CA ALA A 318 -19.42 -3.09 -11.90
C ALA A 318 -18.43 -4.09 -12.49
N ALA A 319 -18.36 -4.13 -13.83
CA ALA A 319 -17.42 -4.99 -14.56
C ALA A 319 -15.97 -4.66 -14.24
N THR A 320 -15.64 -3.36 -14.18
CA THR A 320 -14.28 -2.90 -13.89
C THR A 320 -13.85 -3.21 -12.45
N LYS A 321 -14.78 -3.16 -11.49
CA LYS A 321 -14.51 -3.32 -10.06
C LYS A 321 -14.79 -4.73 -9.52
N GLY A 322 -15.30 -5.64 -10.36
CA GLY A 322 -15.73 -6.98 -9.92
C GLY A 322 -16.90 -6.94 -8.93
N LEU A 323 -17.77 -5.94 -9.05
CA LEU A 323 -18.97 -5.81 -8.23
C LEU A 323 -20.16 -6.43 -8.97
N SER A 324 -21.14 -6.92 -8.22
CA SER A 324 -22.36 -7.53 -8.78
C SER A 324 -23.65 -6.95 -8.23
N VAL A 325 -23.62 -6.22 -7.11
CA VAL A 325 -24.83 -5.76 -6.43
C VAL A 325 -25.17 -4.32 -6.81
N PHE A 326 -26.38 -4.12 -7.32
CA PHE A 326 -26.99 -2.83 -7.63
C PHE A 326 -28.15 -2.58 -6.67
N VAL A 327 -28.21 -1.37 -6.12
CA VAL A 327 -29.28 -0.94 -5.22
C VAL A 327 -30.01 0.23 -5.85
N LEU A 328 -31.34 0.11 -5.92
CA LEU A 328 -32.24 1.14 -6.40
C LEU A 328 -33.00 1.75 -5.22
N ALA A 329 -33.07 3.08 -5.19
CA ALA A 329 -33.96 3.78 -4.29
C ALA A 329 -35.44 3.51 -4.65
N PRO A 330 -36.39 3.76 -3.74
CA PRO A 330 -37.80 3.85 -4.10
C PRO A 330 -38.01 4.88 -5.22
N GLY A 331 -38.81 4.54 -6.21
CA GLY A 331 -39.08 5.41 -7.36
C GLY A 331 -39.33 4.65 -8.65
N LEU A 332 -39.55 5.39 -9.74
CA LEU A 332 -39.78 4.87 -11.08
C LEU A 332 -38.56 5.14 -11.96
N PHE A 333 -37.95 4.08 -12.50
CA PHE A 333 -36.80 4.15 -13.41
C PHE A 333 -37.25 3.80 -14.82
N LYS A 334 -37.34 4.81 -15.68
CA LYS A 334 -37.73 4.63 -17.08
C LYS A 334 -36.55 4.21 -17.95
N LEU A 335 -36.75 3.21 -18.80
CA LEU A 335 -35.81 2.78 -19.83
C LEU A 335 -36.45 2.94 -21.21
N SER A 336 -35.78 3.68 -22.09
CA SER A 336 -36.21 3.86 -23.49
C SER A 336 -35.81 2.69 -24.39
N THR A 337 -34.74 1.96 -24.04
CA THR A 337 -34.18 0.88 -24.85
C THR A 337 -33.78 -0.31 -23.98
N ALA A 338 -33.54 -1.48 -24.58
CA ALA A 338 -33.01 -2.63 -23.86
C ALA A 338 -31.62 -2.30 -23.28
N LEU A 339 -31.35 -2.80 -22.08
CA LEU A 339 -29.98 -2.79 -21.57
C LEU A 339 -29.12 -3.77 -22.38
N PRO A 340 -27.79 -3.52 -22.50
CA PRO A 340 -26.86 -4.51 -23.04
C PRO A 340 -26.97 -5.86 -22.32
N ASP A 341 -26.63 -6.94 -23.03
CA ASP A 341 -26.60 -8.28 -22.46
C ASP A 341 -25.69 -8.32 -21.23
N ILE A 342 -26.23 -8.83 -20.13
CA ILE A 342 -25.56 -8.96 -18.85
C ILE A 342 -24.86 -10.32 -18.83
N THR A 343 -23.53 -10.29 -18.96
CA THR A 343 -22.66 -11.47 -19.09
C THR A 343 -21.81 -11.73 -17.83
N GLN A 344 -22.06 -10.99 -16.74
CA GLN A 344 -21.34 -11.08 -15.46
C GLN A 344 -22.32 -11.14 -14.29
N PRO A 345 -21.93 -11.74 -13.14
CA PRO A 345 -22.81 -11.84 -11.97
C PRO A 345 -23.50 -10.51 -11.65
N PHE A 346 -24.81 -10.55 -11.46
CA PHE A 346 -25.63 -9.34 -11.38
C PHE A 346 -26.79 -9.56 -10.44
N ARG A 347 -26.87 -8.72 -9.41
CA ARG A 347 -27.95 -8.70 -8.42
C ARG A 347 -28.50 -7.29 -8.33
N LEU A 348 -29.78 -7.10 -8.58
CA LEU A 348 -30.48 -5.82 -8.48
C LEU A 348 -31.48 -5.89 -7.34
N ILE A 349 -31.38 -4.95 -6.40
CA ILE A 349 -32.19 -4.89 -5.19
C ILE A 349 -32.96 -3.57 -5.19
N GLY A 350 -34.28 -3.66 -5.24
CA GLY A 350 -35.18 -2.53 -5.00
C GLY A 350 -35.53 -2.36 -3.52
N ALA A 351 -36.25 -1.29 -3.21
CA ALA A 351 -36.67 -0.97 -1.85
C ALA A 351 -38.02 -1.60 -1.45
N GLY A 352 -38.76 -2.17 -2.41
CA GLY A 352 -40.09 -2.71 -2.19
C GLY A 352 -40.83 -3.03 -3.49
N ARG A 353 -41.78 -3.98 -3.43
CA ARG A 353 -42.62 -4.41 -4.56
C ARG A 353 -44.05 -3.91 -4.43
N GLY A 354 -44.74 -3.74 -5.56
CA GLY A 354 -46.17 -3.42 -5.60
C GLY A 354 -46.56 -2.44 -6.71
N ILE A 355 -47.81 -1.98 -6.69
CA ILE A 355 -48.34 -1.02 -7.66
C ILE A 355 -47.91 0.39 -7.26
N LEU A 356 -46.94 0.97 -8.01
CA LEU A 356 -46.48 2.38 -8.05
C LEU A 356 -46.82 3.27 -6.82
N GLY A 357 -46.54 2.77 -5.62
CA GLY A 357 -46.82 3.46 -4.36
C GLY A 357 -45.54 4.01 -3.72
N PRO A 358 -45.66 4.86 -2.69
CA PRO A 358 -44.50 5.31 -1.92
C PRO A 358 -43.75 4.08 -1.35
N GLY A 359 -42.42 4.08 -1.48
CA GLY A 359 -41.57 2.97 -1.02
C GLY A 359 -41.36 1.83 -2.03
N VAL A 360 -42.03 1.86 -3.20
CA VAL A 360 -41.83 0.87 -4.26
C VAL A 360 -40.71 1.29 -5.19
N THR A 361 -39.86 0.34 -5.59
CA THR A 361 -38.94 0.50 -6.72
C THR A 361 -39.59 -0.10 -7.96
N ALA A 362 -39.79 0.70 -9.00
CA ALA A 362 -40.36 0.25 -10.25
C ALA A 362 -39.43 0.58 -11.42
N ILE A 363 -39.35 -0.34 -12.40
CA ILE A 363 -38.62 -0.15 -13.64
C ILE A 363 -39.63 -0.24 -14.77
N SER A 364 -39.78 0.81 -15.56
CA SER A 364 -40.69 0.81 -16.71
C SER A 364 -39.89 0.85 -17.99
N ARG A 365 -40.18 -0.06 -18.92
CA ARG A 365 -39.55 -0.06 -20.24
C ARG A 365 -40.61 0.07 -21.33
N ALA A 366 -40.40 1.00 -22.25
CA ALA A 366 -41.19 1.07 -23.48
C ALA A 366 -40.67 0.05 -24.50
N TYR A 367 -41.43 -1.02 -24.73
CA TYR A 367 -41.10 -2.07 -25.68
C TYR A 367 -41.60 -1.68 -27.07
N ASN A 368 -40.65 -1.58 -27.99
CA ASN A 368 -40.91 -1.32 -29.41
C ASN A 368 -40.46 -2.49 -30.31
N GLU A 369 -40.09 -3.61 -29.72
CA GLU A 369 -39.57 -4.80 -30.41
C GLU A 369 -40.48 -6.00 -30.18
N ALA A 370 -40.64 -6.91 -31.15
CA ALA A 370 -41.52 -8.06 -30.99
C ALA A 370 -40.83 -9.28 -30.35
N ASP A 371 -39.51 -9.22 -30.15
CA ASP A 371 -38.68 -10.37 -29.80
C ASP A 371 -38.68 -10.63 -28.29
N ALA A 372 -39.22 -11.78 -27.89
CA ALA A 372 -39.23 -12.24 -26.50
C ALA A 372 -37.83 -12.51 -25.92
N SER A 373 -36.79 -12.58 -26.76
CA SER A 373 -35.40 -12.70 -26.30
C SER A 373 -34.85 -11.39 -25.71
N ARG A 374 -35.52 -10.25 -25.94
CA ARG A 374 -35.04 -8.92 -25.54
C ARG A 374 -35.81 -8.38 -24.35
N GLY A 375 -35.34 -8.77 -23.16
CA GLY A 375 -35.92 -8.36 -21.89
C GLY A 375 -35.65 -6.91 -21.49
N CYS A 376 -36.22 -6.44 -20.39
CA CYS A 376 -35.69 -5.26 -19.69
C CYS A 376 -34.28 -5.56 -19.17
N PHE A 377 -34.10 -6.79 -18.67
CA PHE A 377 -32.81 -7.38 -18.34
C PHE A 377 -32.61 -8.66 -19.16
N ASN A 378 -31.48 -8.77 -19.84
CA ASN A 378 -31.12 -9.97 -20.58
C ASN A 378 -29.83 -10.56 -20.01
N PHE A 379 -29.94 -11.69 -19.32
CA PHE A 379 -28.82 -12.40 -18.70
C PHE A 379 -28.35 -13.49 -19.64
N VAL A 380 -27.11 -13.41 -20.13
CA VAL A 380 -26.61 -14.32 -21.17
C VAL A 380 -25.36 -15.03 -20.69
N GLY A 381 -25.47 -16.35 -20.47
CA GLY A 381 -24.35 -17.21 -20.08
C GLY A 381 -23.74 -16.81 -18.73
N VAL A 382 -24.57 -16.47 -17.74
CA VAL A 382 -24.12 -15.91 -16.47
C VAL A 382 -24.75 -16.61 -15.28
N GLN A 383 -23.97 -16.74 -14.20
CA GLN A 383 -24.41 -17.31 -12.93
C GLN A 383 -24.56 -16.26 -11.84
N ASN A 384 -25.25 -16.60 -10.75
CA ASN A 384 -25.50 -15.73 -9.60
C ASN A 384 -26.26 -14.45 -10.01
N ILE A 385 -27.41 -14.67 -10.66
CA ILE A 385 -28.33 -13.60 -11.05
C ILE A 385 -29.30 -13.35 -9.90
N GLY A 386 -29.60 -12.09 -9.58
CA GLY A 386 -30.66 -11.78 -8.63
C GLY A 386 -31.46 -10.56 -9.02
N LEU A 387 -32.79 -10.65 -8.90
CA LEU A 387 -33.68 -9.48 -8.94
C LEU A 387 -34.58 -9.56 -7.71
N GLU A 388 -34.59 -8.51 -6.88
CA GLU A 388 -35.23 -8.54 -5.57
C GLU A 388 -36.03 -7.28 -5.28
N HIS A 389 -37.20 -7.45 -4.66
CA HIS A 389 -38.00 -6.37 -4.06
C HIS A 389 -38.29 -5.20 -5.01
N MET A 390 -38.79 -5.49 -6.21
CA MET A 390 -39.07 -4.47 -7.21
C MET A 390 -40.26 -4.82 -8.13
N THR A 391 -40.71 -3.81 -8.86
CA THR A 391 -41.75 -3.90 -9.88
C THR A 391 -41.13 -3.70 -11.26
N ILE A 392 -41.46 -4.54 -12.24
CA ILE A 392 -41.04 -4.36 -13.65
C ILE A 392 -42.29 -4.18 -14.50
N VAL A 393 -42.37 -3.07 -15.21
CA VAL A 393 -43.54 -2.63 -15.96
C VAL A 393 -43.23 -2.57 -17.45
N ALA A 394 -44.00 -3.29 -18.27
CA ALA A 394 -44.02 -3.06 -19.71
C ALA A 394 -44.85 -1.83 -20.05
N GLN A 395 -44.31 -0.99 -20.92
CA GLN A 395 -45.02 0.05 -21.64
C GLN A 395 -44.90 -0.22 -23.14
N GLY A 396 -45.85 0.25 -23.95
CA GLY A 396 -45.80 0.09 -25.42
C GLY A 396 -46.57 -1.11 -25.96
N SER A 397 -46.83 -1.11 -27.27
CA SER A 397 -47.75 -2.04 -27.94
C SER A 397 -47.09 -3.29 -28.54
N THR A 398 -45.76 -3.35 -28.52
CA THR A 398 -44.96 -4.40 -29.16
C THR A 398 -44.28 -5.23 -28.08
N GLY A 399 -44.17 -6.55 -28.28
CA GLY A 399 -43.80 -7.54 -27.25
C GLY A 399 -42.39 -7.43 -26.61
N GLY A 400 -41.89 -8.53 -26.04
CA GLY A 400 -40.64 -8.57 -25.25
C GLY A 400 -40.81 -9.30 -23.92
N SER A 401 -39.83 -9.19 -23.01
CA SER A 401 -39.92 -9.79 -21.66
C SER A 401 -39.51 -8.84 -20.54
N ALA A 402 -40.04 -9.04 -19.32
CA ALA A 402 -39.57 -8.31 -18.15
C ALA A 402 -38.10 -8.65 -17.90
N PHE A 403 -37.75 -9.94 -17.92
CA PHE A 403 -36.36 -10.36 -17.99
C PHE A 403 -36.22 -11.71 -18.70
N THR A 404 -35.03 -11.94 -19.23
CA THR A 404 -34.65 -13.19 -19.89
C THR A 404 -33.39 -13.74 -19.25
N VAL A 405 -33.37 -15.03 -18.93
CA VAL A 405 -32.17 -15.79 -18.56
C VAL A 405 -31.87 -16.77 -19.69
N LYS A 406 -30.70 -16.65 -20.30
CA LYS A 406 -30.31 -17.44 -21.46
C LYS A 406 -28.99 -18.13 -21.23
N SER A 407 -28.96 -19.45 -21.38
CA SER A 407 -27.69 -20.18 -21.53
C SER A 407 -27.16 -20.03 -22.96
N THR A 408 -25.85 -20.08 -23.13
CA THR A 408 -25.21 -20.13 -24.46
C THR A 408 -24.61 -21.52 -24.67
N ALA A 409 -24.17 -21.81 -25.90
CA ALA A 409 -23.41 -23.02 -26.22
C ALA A 409 -22.10 -23.19 -25.42
N LEU A 410 -21.60 -22.12 -24.79
CA LEU A 410 -20.34 -22.13 -24.04
C LEU A 410 -20.53 -22.01 -22.53
N VAL A 411 -21.59 -21.35 -22.07
CA VAL A 411 -21.78 -21.06 -20.65
C VAL A 411 -23.23 -21.29 -20.23
N VAL A 412 -23.40 -22.09 -19.17
CA VAL A 412 -24.66 -22.35 -18.50
C VAL A 412 -25.03 -21.14 -17.63
N ALA A 413 -26.19 -20.55 -17.89
CA ALA A 413 -26.78 -19.60 -16.96
C ALA A 413 -27.45 -20.34 -15.78
N GLY A 414 -27.29 -19.85 -14.56
CA GLY A 414 -27.89 -20.52 -13.41
C GLY A 414 -27.59 -19.93 -12.04
N TYR A 415 -28.11 -20.58 -10.99
CA TYR A 415 -28.10 -20.04 -9.62
C TYR A 415 -28.76 -18.66 -9.56
N SER A 416 -29.93 -18.56 -10.21
CA SER A 416 -30.67 -17.30 -10.32
C SER A 416 -31.72 -17.23 -9.22
N THR A 417 -31.81 -16.10 -8.52
CA THR A 417 -32.79 -15.87 -7.44
C THR A 417 -33.64 -14.65 -7.74
N PHE A 418 -34.92 -14.86 -7.98
CA PHE A 418 -35.91 -13.82 -8.23
C PHE A 418 -36.86 -13.77 -7.03
N ASP A 419 -36.70 -12.81 -6.12
CA ASP A 419 -37.53 -12.73 -4.93
C ASP A 419 -38.39 -11.47 -4.95
N SER A 420 -39.64 -11.62 -4.54
CA SER A 420 -40.52 -10.49 -4.30
C SER A 420 -40.65 -9.57 -5.51
N LEU A 421 -40.82 -10.14 -6.70
CA LEU A 421 -41.04 -9.38 -7.93
C LEU A 421 -42.52 -9.13 -8.19
N TYR A 422 -42.82 -7.99 -8.81
CA TYR A 422 -44.13 -7.69 -9.38
C TYR A 422 -43.94 -7.32 -10.86
N CYS A 423 -44.18 -8.26 -11.77
CA CYS A 423 -44.01 -8.03 -13.21
C CYS A 423 -45.38 -7.81 -13.85
N THR A 424 -45.60 -6.65 -14.48
CA THR A 424 -46.91 -6.27 -15.02
C THR A 424 -46.79 -5.43 -16.29
N ALA A 425 -47.88 -5.32 -17.06
CA ALA A 425 -47.94 -4.44 -18.22
C ALA A 425 -48.89 -3.28 -17.93
N ASP A 426 -48.57 -2.10 -18.48
CA ASP A 426 -49.47 -0.94 -18.46
C ASP A 426 -50.73 -1.21 -19.32
N ALA A 427 -51.80 -0.46 -19.11
CA ALA A 427 -53.07 -0.68 -19.80
C ALA A 427 -52.91 -0.56 -21.34
N GLY A 428 -53.11 -1.67 -22.05
CA GLY A 428 -52.93 -1.74 -23.51
C GLY A 428 -51.51 -2.07 -23.96
N ALA A 429 -50.56 -2.19 -23.04
CA ALA A 429 -49.25 -2.77 -23.28
C ALA A 429 -49.28 -4.28 -23.04
N ASN A 430 -48.40 -5.01 -23.72
CA ASN A 430 -48.25 -6.44 -23.52
C ASN A 430 -46.78 -6.84 -23.63
N PHE A 431 -46.26 -7.59 -22.65
CA PHE A 431 -45.06 -8.39 -22.88
C PHE A 431 -45.37 -9.46 -23.94
N ALA A 432 -44.40 -9.91 -24.73
CA ALA A 432 -44.57 -11.19 -25.43
C ALA A 432 -44.55 -12.32 -24.40
N ASN A 433 -43.49 -12.39 -23.61
CA ASN A 433 -43.32 -13.33 -22.50
C ASN A 433 -42.96 -12.55 -21.24
N THR A 434 -43.75 -12.54 -20.16
CA THR A 434 -43.38 -11.71 -19.00
C THR A 434 -42.04 -12.14 -18.40
N ILE A 435 -41.77 -13.44 -18.24
CA ILE A 435 -40.44 -13.95 -17.89
C ILE A 435 -40.02 -15.07 -18.86
N ALA A 436 -38.74 -15.13 -19.19
CA ALA A 436 -38.21 -16.15 -20.10
C ALA A 436 -36.92 -16.79 -19.57
N PHE A 437 -36.86 -18.12 -19.58
CA PHE A 437 -35.66 -18.91 -19.35
C PHE A 437 -35.42 -19.77 -20.57
N ILE A 438 -34.26 -19.60 -21.21
CA ILE A 438 -33.97 -20.16 -22.52
C ILE A 438 -32.63 -20.89 -22.47
N GLY A 439 -32.68 -22.21 -22.44
CA GLY A 439 -31.50 -23.05 -22.57
C GLY A 439 -31.04 -23.22 -24.02
N ASP A 440 -29.72 -23.25 -24.22
CA ASP A 440 -29.10 -23.71 -25.47
C ASP A 440 -28.92 -25.24 -25.43
N LEU A 441 -28.91 -25.84 -26.61
CA LEU A 441 -28.90 -27.28 -26.87
C LEU A 441 -27.64 -27.99 -26.35
N HIS A 442 -26.50 -27.29 -26.33
CA HIS A 442 -25.19 -27.90 -26.11
C HIS A 442 -24.75 -27.93 -24.63
N THR A 443 -25.36 -27.13 -23.76
CA THR A 443 -24.86 -26.91 -22.38
C THR A 443 -25.79 -27.44 -21.28
N GLY A 444 -26.90 -28.09 -21.66
CA GLY A 444 -27.87 -28.61 -20.70
C GLY A 444 -28.59 -27.49 -19.94
N GLY A 445 -29.15 -26.53 -20.68
CA GLY A 445 -30.20 -25.67 -20.16
C GLY A 445 -29.77 -24.52 -19.24
N THR A 446 -30.75 -23.75 -18.77
CA THR A 446 -30.56 -22.84 -17.61
C THR A 446 -30.75 -23.62 -16.31
N ARG A 447 -29.93 -23.40 -15.28
CA ARG A 447 -29.89 -24.28 -14.09
C ARG A 447 -30.20 -23.62 -12.76
N SER A 448 -30.92 -24.33 -11.88
CA SER A 448 -31.13 -23.91 -10.48
C SER A 448 -31.65 -22.47 -10.38
N ASN A 449 -32.83 -22.26 -10.93
CA ASN A 449 -33.50 -20.97 -10.92
C ASN A 449 -34.60 -20.98 -9.87
N PHE A 450 -34.63 -19.96 -9.01
CA PHE A 450 -35.56 -19.84 -7.90
C PHE A 450 -36.39 -18.58 -8.07
N ILE A 451 -37.72 -18.72 -8.08
CA ILE A 451 -38.66 -17.61 -8.13
C ILE A 451 -39.49 -17.65 -6.85
N ASN A 452 -39.29 -16.70 -5.96
CA ASN A 452 -39.92 -16.69 -4.64
C ASN A 452 -40.83 -15.47 -4.51
N ASN A 453 -42.02 -15.69 -3.95
CA ASN A 453 -42.98 -14.65 -3.57
C ASN A 453 -43.28 -13.63 -4.68
N SER A 454 -43.24 -14.05 -5.95
CA SER A 454 -43.30 -13.14 -7.10
C SER A 454 -44.63 -13.24 -7.83
N GLN A 455 -45.19 -12.09 -8.20
CA GLN A 455 -46.44 -12.00 -8.95
C GLN A 455 -46.14 -11.61 -10.40
N ILE A 456 -46.46 -12.50 -11.33
CA ILE A 456 -46.14 -12.37 -12.74
C ILE A 456 -47.45 -12.25 -13.52
N PHE A 457 -47.75 -11.03 -13.97
CA PHE A 457 -48.95 -10.72 -14.75
C PHE A 457 -48.63 -10.82 -16.24
N GLY A 458 -49.59 -11.39 -16.99
CA GLY A 458 -49.35 -11.94 -18.32
C GLY A 458 -48.91 -10.97 -19.41
N GLY A 459 -48.31 -11.58 -20.43
CA GLY A 459 -48.05 -10.99 -21.74
C GLY A 459 -49.07 -11.44 -22.79
N SER A 460 -48.96 -10.93 -24.01
CA SER A 460 -49.77 -11.33 -25.16
C SER A 460 -49.51 -12.76 -25.64
N ALA A 461 -48.39 -13.39 -25.24
CA ALA A 461 -48.10 -14.79 -25.58
C ALA A 461 -47.93 -15.71 -24.37
N ASN A 462 -47.09 -15.37 -23.38
CA ASN A 462 -46.97 -16.13 -22.12
C ASN A 462 -46.71 -15.22 -20.92
N SER A 463 -47.15 -15.62 -19.72
CA SER A 463 -46.65 -15.06 -18.46
C SER A 463 -45.28 -15.64 -18.10
N GLY A 464 -45.03 -16.92 -18.40
CA GLY A 464 -43.73 -17.58 -18.20
C GLY A 464 -43.39 -18.53 -19.35
N TYR A 465 -42.19 -18.38 -19.90
CA TYR A 465 -41.64 -19.25 -20.95
C TYR A 465 -40.37 -19.93 -20.45
N PHE A 466 -40.42 -21.24 -20.23
CA PHE A 466 -39.33 -22.04 -19.66
C PHE A 466 -38.89 -23.10 -20.66
N SER A 467 -37.90 -22.76 -21.48
CA SER A 467 -37.35 -23.66 -22.49
C SER A 467 -36.03 -24.26 -22.02
N SER A 468 -35.92 -25.59 -22.01
CA SER A 468 -34.72 -26.33 -21.58
C SER A 468 -34.22 -25.85 -20.21
N CYS A 469 -35.10 -25.78 -19.22
CA CYS A 469 -34.76 -25.41 -17.85
C CYS A 469 -34.46 -26.66 -17.02
N ILE A 470 -33.30 -26.75 -16.39
CA ILE A 470 -32.95 -27.84 -15.49
C ILE A 470 -32.99 -27.30 -14.06
N HIS A 471 -33.94 -27.77 -13.25
CA HIS A 471 -34.20 -27.29 -11.90
C HIS A 471 -34.68 -25.83 -11.88
N LEU A 472 -36.00 -25.66 -11.97
CA LEU A 472 -36.70 -24.39 -11.78
C LEU A 472 -37.67 -24.57 -10.61
N VAL A 473 -37.52 -23.77 -9.56
CA VAL A 473 -38.41 -23.81 -8.41
C VAL A 473 -39.08 -22.46 -8.25
N MET A 474 -40.40 -22.42 -8.35
CA MET A 474 -41.20 -21.26 -7.98
C MET A 474 -41.95 -21.55 -6.68
N THR A 475 -41.83 -20.68 -5.68
CA THR A 475 -42.58 -20.79 -4.41
C THR A 475 -43.29 -19.48 -4.05
N GLY A 476 -44.58 -19.56 -3.74
CA GLY A 476 -45.40 -18.38 -3.43
C GLY A 476 -45.64 -17.48 -4.64
N GLY A 477 -46.51 -16.47 -4.47
CA GLY A 477 -46.93 -15.60 -5.57
C GLY A 477 -47.74 -16.36 -6.63
N GLY A 478 -47.67 -15.95 -7.89
CA GLY A 478 -48.47 -16.61 -8.94
C GLY A 478 -48.32 -16.04 -10.34
N PHE A 479 -48.88 -16.77 -11.29
CA PHE A 479 -49.02 -16.36 -12.68
C PHE A 479 -50.45 -15.89 -12.91
N PHE A 480 -50.63 -14.61 -13.20
CA PHE A 480 -51.95 -14.01 -13.36
C PHE A 480 -52.17 -13.63 -14.83
N GLN A 481 -53.40 -13.79 -15.29
CA GLN A 481 -53.80 -13.47 -16.66
C GLN A 481 -54.08 -11.97 -16.77
N ALA A 482 -53.50 -11.32 -17.78
CA ALA A 482 -53.83 -9.95 -18.16
C ALA A 482 -54.76 -9.99 -19.39
N GLY A 483 -56.05 -10.22 -19.18
CA GLY A 483 -57.09 -9.88 -20.17
C GLY A 483 -57.26 -10.72 -21.45
N GLY A 484 -56.75 -11.95 -21.57
CA GLY A 484 -57.01 -12.83 -22.74
C GLY A 484 -56.81 -14.33 -22.47
N THR A 485 -57.60 -15.21 -23.11
CA THR A 485 -57.75 -16.65 -22.79
C THR A 485 -56.60 -17.59 -23.18
N VAL A 486 -55.52 -17.11 -23.80
CA VAL A 486 -54.48 -17.98 -24.40
C VAL A 486 -53.10 -17.71 -23.77
N GLY A 487 -52.41 -18.78 -23.34
CA GLY A 487 -50.99 -18.81 -22.99
C GLY A 487 -50.58 -18.12 -21.67
N ASN A 488 -50.51 -18.86 -20.55
CA ASN A 488 -49.96 -18.32 -19.30
C ASN A 488 -48.59 -18.90 -18.95
N VAL A 489 -48.43 -20.22 -18.93
CA VAL A 489 -47.13 -20.83 -18.60
C VAL A 489 -46.81 -21.90 -19.62
N THR A 490 -45.66 -21.77 -20.29
CA THR A 490 -45.14 -22.78 -21.20
C THR A 490 -43.85 -23.35 -20.65
N ILE A 491 -43.82 -24.67 -20.45
CA ILE A 491 -42.61 -25.43 -20.11
C ILE A 491 -42.28 -26.28 -21.32
N SER A 492 -41.22 -25.93 -22.03
CA SER A 492 -40.79 -26.61 -23.24
C SER A 492 -39.38 -27.22 -23.11
N GLY A 493 -39.08 -28.31 -23.80
CA GLY A 493 -37.72 -28.58 -24.29
C GLY A 493 -37.43 -27.69 -25.49
N GLY A 494 -36.16 -27.42 -25.80
CA GLY A 494 -35.81 -26.75 -27.06
C GLY A 494 -36.36 -27.53 -28.26
N THR A 495 -36.73 -26.87 -29.36
CA THR A 495 -37.27 -27.52 -30.58
C THR A 495 -36.38 -27.29 -31.80
N GLY A 496 -35.07 -27.23 -31.60
CA GLY A 496 -34.09 -27.01 -32.65
C GLY A 496 -33.95 -28.19 -33.62
N GLY A 497 -34.93 -28.36 -34.53
CA GLY A 497 -34.82 -28.81 -35.93
C GLY A 497 -34.01 -30.05 -36.34
N GLY A 498 -33.34 -30.77 -35.44
CA GLY A 498 -32.51 -31.93 -35.75
C GLY A 498 -32.78 -33.06 -34.75
N ALA A 499 -32.69 -34.31 -35.20
CA ALA A 499 -32.98 -35.52 -34.44
C ALA A 499 -32.07 -35.78 -33.20
N ALA A 500 -31.30 -34.79 -32.75
CA ALA A 500 -30.52 -34.85 -31.53
C ALA A 500 -31.40 -34.41 -30.34
N VAL A 501 -31.73 -35.39 -29.49
CA VAL A 501 -32.47 -35.29 -28.23
C VAL A 501 -32.25 -33.94 -27.55
N HIS A 502 -33.28 -33.10 -27.55
CA HIS A 502 -33.31 -31.87 -26.78
C HIS A 502 -33.26 -32.21 -25.28
N PRO A 503 -32.45 -31.52 -24.45
CA PRO A 503 -32.60 -31.67 -23.02
C PRO A 503 -33.99 -31.17 -22.67
N ALA A 504 -34.83 -32.09 -22.19
CA ALA A 504 -36.14 -31.75 -21.65
C ALA A 504 -35.98 -30.67 -20.58
N SER A 505 -37.01 -29.83 -20.40
CA SER A 505 -37.09 -29.09 -19.15
C SER A 505 -37.27 -30.10 -18.02
N GLU A 506 -36.32 -30.15 -17.09
CA GLU A 506 -36.21 -31.18 -16.05
C GLU A 506 -36.36 -30.54 -14.67
N ASP A 507 -37.06 -31.21 -13.75
CA ASP A 507 -37.19 -30.80 -12.35
C ASP A 507 -37.79 -29.39 -12.19
N VAL A 508 -38.91 -29.15 -12.88
CA VAL A 508 -39.66 -27.89 -12.79
C VAL A 508 -40.73 -28.01 -11.70
N VAL A 509 -40.56 -27.27 -10.61
CA VAL A 509 -41.45 -27.27 -9.45
C VAL A 509 -42.14 -25.91 -9.32
N LEU A 510 -43.45 -25.85 -9.58
CA LEU A 510 -44.27 -24.66 -9.42
C LEU A 510 -45.18 -24.82 -8.20
N ARG A 511 -44.85 -24.14 -7.09
CA ARG A 511 -45.68 -24.06 -5.88
C ARG A 511 -46.25 -22.66 -5.74
N VAL A 512 -47.33 -22.39 -6.46
CA VAL A 512 -47.88 -21.04 -6.62
C VAL A 512 -49.29 -20.91 -6.06
N GLU A 513 -49.71 -19.69 -5.74
CA GLU A 513 -51.09 -19.41 -5.36
C GLU A 513 -52.02 -19.67 -6.54
N GLN A 514 -51.71 -19.13 -7.72
CA GLN A 514 -52.59 -19.20 -8.88
C GLN A 514 -51.83 -19.35 -10.19
N ILE A 515 -52.41 -20.12 -11.12
CA ILE A 515 -52.12 -20.09 -12.57
C ILE A 515 -53.40 -19.63 -13.28
N GLY A 516 -53.43 -18.36 -13.68
CA GLY A 516 -54.63 -17.70 -14.18
C GLY A 516 -55.10 -18.11 -15.59
N GLY A 517 -54.51 -19.13 -16.22
CA GLY A 517 -54.73 -19.44 -17.63
C GLY A 517 -54.08 -20.76 -18.02
N GLN A 518 -53.78 -20.94 -19.30
CA GLN A 518 -53.30 -22.21 -19.84
C GLN A 518 -51.89 -22.56 -19.35
N LEU A 519 -51.69 -23.82 -18.95
CA LEU A 519 -50.39 -24.44 -18.71
C LEU A 519 -50.07 -25.39 -19.86
N THR A 520 -49.03 -25.08 -20.63
CA THR A 520 -48.56 -25.90 -21.75
C THR A 520 -47.28 -26.63 -21.37
N LEU A 521 -47.26 -27.93 -21.62
CA LEU A 521 -46.11 -28.81 -21.41
C LEU A 521 -45.69 -29.38 -22.75
N ASP A 522 -44.40 -29.30 -23.06
CA ASP A 522 -43.83 -29.79 -24.31
C ASP A 522 -42.41 -30.32 -24.02
N HIS A 523 -42.13 -31.62 -24.13
CA HIS A 523 -40.82 -32.20 -23.79
C HIS A 523 -40.37 -31.84 -22.36
N ALA A 524 -41.24 -32.07 -21.38
CA ALA A 524 -40.99 -31.79 -19.96
C ALA A 524 -40.82 -33.08 -19.13
N GLN A 525 -39.90 -33.08 -18.17
CA GLN A 525 -39.61 -34.22 -17.30
C GLN A 525 -39.60 -33.79 -15.83
N TYR A 526 -40.13 -34.64 -14.95
CA TYR A 526 -40.14 -34.42 -13.50
C TYR A 526 -40.75 -33.07 -13.08
N CYS A 527 -41.89 -32.72 -13.67
CA CYS A 527 -42.56 -31.45 -13.38
C CYS A 527 -43.63 -31.62 -12.28
N VAL A 528 -43.61 -30.73 -11.28
CA VAL A 528 -44.56 -30.71 -10.16
C VAL A 528 -45.25 -29.35 -10.13
N VAL A 529 -46.57 -29.34 -10.23
CA VAL A 529 -47.38 -28.12 -10.13
C VAL A 529 -48.33 -28.24 -8.96
N ASP A 530 -48.01 -27.56 -7.87
CA ASP A 530 -48.89 -27.36 -6.72
C ASP A 530 -49.45 -25.93 -6.77
N ALA A 531 -50.68 -25.75 -7.26
CA ALA A 531 -51.32 -24.45 -7.37
C ALA A 531 -52.61 -24.39 -6.53
N SER A 532 -52.87 -23.33 -5.78
CA SER A 532 -54.16 -23.24 -5.07
C SER A 532 -55.34 -23.15 -6.04
N GLN A 533 -55.12 -22.58 -7.23
CA GLN A 533 -56.10 -22.50 -8.30
C GLN A 533 -55.45 -22.51 -9.69
N ILE A 534 -56.00 -23.28 -10.63
CA ILE A 534 -55.70 -23.20 -12.08
C ILE A 534 -56.99 -22.80 -12.80
N VAL A 535 -56.93 -21.75 -13.63
CA VAL A 535 -58.11 -21.16 -14.28
C VAL A 535 -58.26 -21.58 -15.75
N GLY A 536 -57.19 -22.07 -16.40
CA GLY A 536 -57.21 -22.54 -17.79
C GLY A 536 -56.85 -24.01 -17.96
N ASP A 537 -56.75 -24.44 -19.22
CA ASP A 537 -56.45 -25.84 -19.58
C ASP A 537 -54.99 -26.22 -19.30
N ILE A 538 -54.78 -27.51 -19.05
CA ILE A 538 -53.44 -28.12 -19.03
C ILE A 538 -53.28 -28.90 -20.32
N ILE A 539 -52.41 -28.40 -21.20
CA ILE A 539 -52.18 -28.98 -22.52
C ILE A 539 -50.82 -29.67 -22.51
N ASN A 540 -50.80 -30.97 -22.82
CA ASN A 540 -49.59 -31.69 -23.14
C ASN A 540 -49.44 -31.81 -24.66
N ASN A 541 -48.46 -31.10 -25.23
CA ASN A 541 -48.20 -31.08 -26.67
C ASN A 541 -47.26 -32.20 -27.16
N SER A 542 -46.56 -32.91 -26.27
CA SER A 542 -45.57 -33.94 -26.67
C SER A 542 -45.22 -34.90 -25.52
N THR A 543 -44.01 -35.47 -25.53
CA THR A 543 -43.57 -36.43 -24.50
C THR A 543 -43.34 -35.72 -23.16
N VAL A 544 -44.17 -36.05 -22.17
CA VAL A 544 -44.03 -35.58 -20.78
C VAL A 544 -43.89 -36.77 -19.85
N ASN A 545 -42.82 -36.81 -19.05
CA ASN A 545 -42.55 -37.90 -18.11
C ASN A 545 -42.56 -37.41 -16.66
N ASN A 546 -43.11 -38.21 -15.75
CA ASN A 546 -43.11 -37.93 -14.30
C ASN A 546 -43.72 -36.57 -13.93
N PHE A 547 -44.91 -36.25 -14.47
CA PHE A 547 -45.63 -35.01 -14.17
C PHE A 547 -46.67 -35.20 -13.06
N ARG A 548 -46.75 -34.23 -12.14
CA ARG A 548 -47.75 -34.19 -11.07
C ARG A 548 -48.41 -32.82 -11.01
N VAL A 549 -49.74 -32.81 -10.91
CA VAL A 549 -50.52 -31.59 -10.64
C VAL A 549 -51.36 -31.77 -9.39
N HIS A 550 -51.34 -30.79 -8.52
CA HIS A 550 -52.22 -30.66 -7.38
C HIS A 550 -52.81 -29.25 -7.40
N ALA A 551 -54.11 -29.14 -7.69
CA ALA A 551 -54.79 -27.86 -7.65
C ALA A 551 -56.27 -27.98 -7.30
N ARG A 552 -56.83 -26.97 -6.63
CA ARG A 552 -58.28 -26.85 -6.49
C ARG A 552 -58.85 -26.25 -7.77
N LEU A 553 -59.81 -26.96 -8.36
CA LEU A 553 -60.53 -26.45 -9.51
C LEU A 553 -61.54 -25.39 -9.05
N ARG A 554 -61.63 -24.29 -9.80
CA ARG A 554 -62.67 -23.28 -9.55
C ARG A 554 -64.02 -23.88 -9.95
N ALA A 555 -64.97 -23.90 -9.01
CA ALA A 555 -66.33 -24.37 -9.28
C ALA A 555 -66.93 -23.63 -10.50
N GLY A 556 -67.40 -24.39 -11.50
CA GLY A 556 -68.08 -23.85 -12.68
C GLY A 556 -67.22 -23.62 -13.93
N LEU A 557 -65.92 -23.91 -13.92
CA LEU A 557 -65.08 -23.93 -15.12
C LEU A 557 -64.77 -25.37 -15.52
N GLY A 558 -65.04 -25.73 -16.78
CA GLY A 558 -64.70 -27.05 -17.31
C GLY A 558 -63.19 -27.24 -17.31
N PHE A 559 -62.71 -28.35 -16.77
CA PHE A 559 -61.30 -28.72 -16.80
C PHE A 559 -61.07 -29.70 -17.96
N VAL A 560 -60.23 -29.31 -18.93
CA VAL A 560 -59.81 -30.22 -20.00
C VAL A 560 -58.32 -30.52 -19.83
N CYS A 561 -58.02 -31.78 -19.52
CA CYS A 561 -56.66 -32.30 -19.63
C CYS A 561 -56.54 -33.03 -20.97
N GLN A 562 -55.80 -32.45 -21.92
CA GLN A 562 -55.50 -33.10 -23.19
C GLN A 562 -54.18 -33.86 -23.07
N THR A 563 -54.22 -35.19 -23.19
CA THR A 563 -53.09 -36.06 -22.86
C THR A 563 -52.63 -36.90 -24.06
N ASN A 564 -51.41 -36.67 -24.56
CA ASN A 564 -50.60 -37.63 -25.34
C ASN A 564 -49.46 -38.18 -24.44
N TRP A 565 -49.78 -39.05 -23.49
CA TRP A 565 -48.82 -39.51 -22.47
C TRP A 565 -48.33 -40.92 -22.79
N ASP A 566 -47.02 -41.10 -22.96
CA ASP A 566 -46.47 -42.40 -23.32
C ASP A 566 -46.32 -43.37 -22.14
N THR A 567 -46.17 -42.93 -20.88
CA THR A 567 -45.98 -43.85 -19.73
C THR A 567 -46.31 -43.30 -18.32
N GLY A 568 -46.83 -42.08 -18.16
CA GLY A 568 -47.01 -41.45 -16.83
C GLY A 568 -48.41 -41.56 -16.22
N THR A 569 -48.51 -41.73 -14.90
CA THR A 569 -49.77 -41.69 -14.14
C THR A 569 -50.20 -40.24 -13.85
N CYS A 570 -51.28 -39.76 -14.46
CA CYS A 570 -52.01 -38.59 -13.97
C CYS A 570 -52.79 -38.97 -12.72
N SER A 571 -52.45 -38.39 -11.56
CA SER A 571 -53.28 -38.50 -10.35
C SER A 571 -53.87 -37.14 -10.03
N PHE A 572 -55.21 -37.05 -10.05
CA PHE A 572 -55.94 -35.87 -9.59
C PHE A 572 -56.36 -36.11 -8.14
N GLY A 573 -55.77 -35.35 -7.22
CA GLY A 573 -56.26 -35.28 -5.83
C GLY A 573 -57.39 -34.26 -5.74
N ASN A 574 -58.54 -34.68 -5.24
CA ASN A 574 -59.66 -33.78 -4.91
C ASN A 574 -59.36 -32.95 -3.66
#